data_AF-A0A821LYA6-F1
#
_entry.id   AF-A0A821LYA6-F1
#
_cell.length_a   1.000
_cell.length_b   1.000
_cell.length_c   1.000
_cell.angle_alpha   90.00
_cell.angle_beta   90.00
_cell.angle_gamma   90.00
#
_symmetry.space_group_name_H-M   'P 1'
#
loop_
_entity.id
_entity.type
_entity.pdbx_description
1 polymer ?
#
loop_
_entity_poly.entity_id
_entity_poly.type
_entity_poly.pdbx_seq_one_letter_code
_entity_poly.pdbx_strand_id
1 'polypeptide(L)' 'TLSRESFYLILQPIVRNYVENRPKYSDYLLERLFSDQLFPPDSKQSKLTTRDLLGQMLLIDPEKRMSVDEALNHPYINV' A
#
# COMPACT_ATOMS: atom_id res chain seq x y z
N THR A 1 4.85 -15.33 -4.32
CA THR A 1 4.00 -14.58 -5.27
C THR A 1 2.58 -15.12 -5.18
N LEU A 2 1.85 -14.75 -4.12
CA LEU A 2 0.46 -15.20 -3.93
C LEU A 2 -0.46 -14.33 -4.80
N SER A 3 -1.18 -14.98 -5.72
CA SER A 3 -1.78 -14.39 -6.92
C SER A 3 -2.82 -13.32 -6.59
N ARG A 4 -2.99 -12.36 -7.53
CA ARG A 4 -4.06 -11.33 -7.52
C ARG A 4 -5.47 -11.90 -7.33
N GLU A 5 -5.65 -13.21 -7.48
CA GLU A 5 -6.93 -13.90 -7.44
C GLU A 5 -7.57 -13.92 -6.04
N SER A 6 -6.78 -13.97 -4.96
CA SER A 6 -7.32 -14.06 -3.59
C SER A 6 -8.22 -12.89 -3.22
N PHE A 7 -7.85 -11.67 -3.62
CA PHE A 7 -8.65 -10.47 -3.35
C PHE A 7 -10.00 -10.48 -4.06
N TYR A 8 -10.08 -11.00 -5.29
CA TYR A 8 -11.36 -11.04 -5.99
C TYR A 8 -12.31 -12.06 -5.35
N LEU A 9 -11.78 -13.15 -4.78
CA LEU A 9 -12.57 -14.20 -4.14
C LEU A 9 -13.39 -13.71 -2.94
N ILE A 10 -12.94 -12.67 -2.23
CA ILE A 10 -13.67 -12.09 -1.09
C ILE A 10 -14.77 -11.10 -1.52
N LEU A 11 -14.79 -10.67 -2.78
CA LEU A 11 -15.81 -9.74 -3.28
C LEU A 11 -17.12 -10.46 -3.61
N GLN A 12 -18.25 -9.80 -3.33
CA GLN A 12 -19.58 -10.25 -3.77
C GLN A 12 -19.62 -10.37 -5.31
N PRO A 13 -20.38 -11.31 -5.90
CA PRO A 13 -20.33 -11.61 -7.33
C PRO A 13 -20.55 -10.40 -8.25
N ILE A 14 -21.53 -9.54 -7.94
CA ILE A 14 -21.83 -8.34 -8.74
C ILE A 14 -20.66 -7.34 -8.69
N VAL A 15 -20.12 -7.11 -7.50
CA VAL A 15 -18.98 -6.21 -7.29
C VAL A 15 -17.73 -6.76 -7.98
N ARG A 16 -17.48 -8.06 -7.84
CA ARG A 16 -16.36 -8.75 -8.50
C ARG A 16 -16.41 -8.55 -10.00
N ASN A 17 -17.54 -8.87 -10.63
CA ASN A 17 -17.72 -8.73 -12.08
C ASN A 17 -17.47 -7.28 -12.55
N TYR A 18 -17.98 -6.30 -11.79
CA TYR A 18 -17.74 -4.89 -12.09
C TYR A 18 -16.25 -4.52 -12.01
N VAL A 19 -15.55 -4.89 -10.92
CA VAL A 19 -14.12 -4.57 -10.73
C VAL A 19 -13.25 -5.31 -11.76
N GLU A 20 -13.60 -6.56 -12.11
CA GLU A 20 -12.89 -7.36 -13.10
C GLU A 20 -12.94 -6.73 -14.49
N ASN A 21 -14.06 -6.10 -14.86
CA ASN A 21 -14.26 -5.45 -16.16
C ASN A 21 -13.74 -3.99 -16.24
N ARG A 22 -13.19 -3.44 -15.16
CA ARG A 22 -12.52 -2.13 -15.20
C ARG A 22 -11.16 -2.21 -15.91
N PRO A 23 -10.70 -1.13 -16.56
CA PRO A 23 -9.36 -1.05 -17.11
C PRO A 23 -8.30 -1.46 -16.08
N LYS A 24 -7.32 -2.26 -16.50
CA LYS A 24 -6.24 -2.69 -15.64
C LYS A 24 -5.13 -1.65 -15.65
N TYR A 25 -4.79 -1.17 -14.46
CA TYR A 25 -3.67 -0.25 -14.26
C TYR A 25 -2.44 -1.05 -13.80
N SER A 26 -1.27 -0.68 -14.34
CA SER A 26 0.01 -1.19 -13.85
C SER A 26 0.34 -0.58 -12.49
N ASP A 27 1.22 -1.24 -11.76
CA ASP A 27 1.66 -0.76 -10.46
C ASP A 27 2.38 0.59 -10.61
N TYR A 28 2.17 1.50 -9.65
CA TYR A 28 2.92 2.74 -9.55
C TYR A 28 4.03 2.58 -8.53
N LEU A 29 5.22 3.07 -8.87
CA LEU A 29 6.30 3.19 -7.90
C LEU A 29 5.89 4.17 -6.80
N LEU A 30 6.13 3.78 -5.54
CA LEU A 30 5.74 4.57 -4.39
C LEU A 30 6.49 5.89 -4.34
N GLU A 31 7.71 5.94 -4.87
CA GLU A 31 8.53 7.14 -5.06
C GLU A 31 7.91 8.11 -6.07
N ARG A 32 7.09 7.62 -7.00
CA ARG A 32 6.35 8.47 -7.94
C ARG A 32 5.10 9.05 -7.29
N LEU A 33 4.40 8.26 -6.49
CA LEU A 33 3.20 8.71 -5.75
C LEU A 33 3.59 9.69 -4.64
N PHE A 34 4.66 9.39 -3.92
CA PHE A 34 5.20 10.17 -2.82
C PHE A 34 6.60 10.65 -3.19
N SER A 35 6.72 11.67 -4.03
CA SER A 35 8.01 12.16 -4.54
C SER A 35 8.87 12.82 -3.44
N ASP A 36 10.16 12.94 -3.71
CA ASP A 36 11.13 13.47 -2.75
C ASP A 36 10.84 14.90 -2.30
N GLN A 37 10.13 15.66 -3.14
CA GLN A 37 9.73 17.05 -2.92
C GLN A 37 8.62 17.20 -1.87
N LEU A 38 7.89 16.12 -1.57
CA LEU A 38 6.83 16.13 -0.56
C LEU A 38 7.37 15.96 0.87
N PHE A 39 8.66 15.70 1.01
CA PHE A 39 9.32 15.47 2.29
C PHE A 39 10.27 16.61 2.63
N PRO A 40 10.48 16.93 3.92
CA PRO A 40 11.47 17.91 4.35
C PRO A 40 12.88 17.56 3.84
N PRO A 41 13.72 18.54 3.45
CA PRO A 41 15.01 18.29 2.80
C PRO A 41 16.00 17.47 3.64
N ASP A 42 16.01 17.64 4.97
CA ASP A 42 16.97 16.97 5.86
C ASP A 42 16.48 15.61 6.40
N SER A 43 15.33 15.12 5.91
CA SER A 43 14.62 13.97 6.48
C SER A 43 14.93 12.64 5.80
N LYS A 44 16.18 12.38 5.37
CA LYS A 44 16.51 11.22 4.51
C LYS A 44 16.03 9.87 5.08
N GLN A 45 16.33 9.58 6.35
CA GLN A 45 15.89 8.33 6.98
C GLN A 45 14.37 8.30 7.19
N SER A 46 13.81 9.40 7.69
CA SER A 46 12.37 9.56 7.93
C SER A 46 11.56 9.40 6.64
N LYS A 47 12.06 9.90 5.50
CA LYS A 47 11.46 9.75 4.17
C LYS A 47 11.35 8.29 3.75
N LEU A 48 12.43 7.52 3.90
CA LEU A 48 12.44 6.09 3.56
C LEU A 48 11.46 5.32 4.45
N THR A 49 11.50 5.54 5.76
CA THR A 49 10.58 4.86 6.69
C THR A 49 9.13 5.31 6.51
N THR A 50 8.88 6.58 6.14
CA THR A 50 7.51 7.06 5.87
C THR A 50 6.94 6.39 4.62
N ARG A 51 7.74 6.32 3.54
CA ARG A 51 7.33 5.65 2.32
C ARG A 51 7.05 4.18 2.59
N ASP A 52 7.95 3.49 3.29
CA ASP A 52 7.75 2.09 3.63
C ASP A 52 6.41 1.87 4.36
N LEU A 53 6.15 2.66 5.40
CA LEU A 53 4.88 2.61 6.14
C LEU A 53 3.67 2.82 5.22
N LEU A 54 3.69 3.88 4.40
CA LEU A 54 2.58 4.17 3.46
C LEU A 54 2.37 3.04 2.46
N GLY A 55 3.46 2.42 1.98
CA GLY A 55 3.42 1.29 1.06
C GLY A 55 2.73 0.07 1.66
N GLN A 56 2.95 -0.19 2.95
CA GLN A 56 2.33 -1.30 3.67
C GLN A 56 0.88 -1.00 4.12
N MET A 57 0.53 0.27 4.38
CA MET A 57 -0.82 0.70 4.76
C MET A 57 -1.79 0.82 3.57
N LEU A 58 -1.30 1.24 2.39
CA LEU A 58 -2.14 1.53 1.22
C LEU A 58 -2.38 0.31 0.31
N LEU A 59 -2.17 -0.91 0.83
CA LEU A 59 -2.47 -2.14 0.12
C LEU A 59 -3.98 -2.35 -0.02
N ILE A 60 -4.44 -2.64 -1.24
CA ILE A 60 -5.85 -2.89 -1.55
C ILE A 60 -6.35 -4.16 -0.87
N ASP A 61 -5.53 -5.22 -0.91
CA ASP A 61 -5.83 -6.53 -0.33
C ASP A 61 -5.66 -6.46 1.20
N PRO A 62 -6.76 -6.60 1.98
CA PRO A 62 -6.69 -6.44 3.43
C PRO A 62 -5.84 -7.52 4.10
N GLU A 63 -5.77 -8.73 3.54
CA GLU A 63 -4.94 -9.83 4.08
C GLU A 63 -3.44 -9.54 3.96
N LYS A 64 -3.05 -8.58 3.12
CA LYS A 64 -1.66 -8.15 2.94
C LYS A 64 -1.38 -6.80 3.59
N ARG A 65 -2.43 -6.07 3.98
CA ARG A 65 -2.30 -4.75 4.59
C ARG A 65 -1.75 -4.90 5.99
N MET A 66 -0.81 -4.03 6.33
CA MET A 66 -0.26 -3.93 7.68
C MET A 66 -1.38 -3.80 8.72
N SER A 67 -1.29 -4.61 9.77
CA SER A 67 -2.17 -4.54 10.94
C SER A 67 -1.87 -3.32 11.81
N VAL A 68 -2.78 -3.02 12.74
CA VAL A 68 -2.59 -1.90 13.67
C VAL A 68 -1.36 -2.11 14.55
N ASP A 69 -1.16 -3.31 15.08
CA ASP A 69 -0.02 -3.62 15.96
C ASP A 69 1.31 -3.53 15.21
N GLU A 70 1.36 -4.00 13.96
CA GLU A 70 2.55 -3.82 13.11
C GLU A 70 2.84 -2.35 12.81
N ALA A 71 1.81 -1.54 12.55
CA ALA A 71 1.96 -0.11 12.33
C ALA A 71 2.46 0.63 13.57
N LEU A 72 1.97 0.26 14.76
CA LEU A 72 2.47 0.82 16.02
C LEU A 72 3.93 0.47 16.29
N ASN A 73 4.39 -0.70 15.84
CA ASN A 73 5.78 -1.13 15.96
C ASN A 73 6.68 -0.66 14.80
N HIS A 74 6.13 0.02 13.80
CA HIS A 74 6.88 0.42 12.62
C HIS A 74 7.93 1.50 12.96
N PRO A 75 9.18 1.46 12.43
CA PRO A 75 10.27 2.39 12.76
C PRO A 75 9.98 3.88 12.53
N TYR A 76 8.93 4.20 11.77
CA TYR A 76 8.47 5.58 11.58
C TYR A 76 7.60 6.10 12.73
N ILE A 77 6.82 5.21 13.37
CA ILE A 77 5.89 5.54 14.45
C ILE A 77 6.55 5.31 15.81
N ASN A 78 7.24 4.20 15.96
CA ASN A 78 7.96 3.83 17.17
C ASN A 78 9.37 4.44 17.14
N VAL A 79 9.48 5.66 17.64
CA VAL A 79 10.74 6.43 17.75
C VAL A 79 11.24 6.42 19.18
#